data_AF-A0A935YA01-F1
#
_entry.id   AF-A0A935YA01-F1
#
_cell.length_a   1.000
_cell.length_b   1.000
_cell.length_c   1.000
_cell.angle_alpha   90.00
_cell.angle_beta   90.00
_cell.angle_gamma   90.00
#
_symmetry.space_group_name_H-M   'P 1'
#
loop_
_entity.id
_entity.type
_entity.pdbx_description
1 polymer ?
#
loop_
_entity_poly.entity_id
_entity_poly.type
_entity_poly.pdbx_seq_one_letter_code
_entity_poly.pdbx_strand_id
1 'polypeptide(L)'
;MRINPNGDAVIAGRAKPGATVTLLDDGKVIGSAKADDRGEWVLLPNSAVAPGEHKFTLQAAEEDGAALQSERMVIVVVPAPAKDIAGNAVAAPAGALALSVPQTGDGPSEILNMPSSAASGDVAVGPATAPTLDVIDFNKDGRMTLAGRAPADAKLALYLDDKLLGSVDADAQGRWSFMPSSGLSIGRHELRVDQVDAAGKVIAHRAADRAARFCIAHAERRADHRAAGQFTLAAGAPHLWRRLALQRDL
;
A
#
# COMPACT_ATOMS: atom_id res chain seq x y z
N MET A 1 -13.76 2.68 -4.74
CA MET A 1 -13.10 2.17 -5.97
C MET A 1 -13.06 0.66 -5.89
N ARG A 2 -13.20 -0.02 -7.03
CA ARG A 2 -12.95 -1.46 -7.17
C ARG A 2 -12.02 -1.68 -8.36
N ILE A 3 -11.03 -2.57 -8.19
CA ILE A 3 -10.13 -3.00 -9.26
C ILE A 3 -10.11 -4.52 -9.23
N ASN A 4 -10.47 -5.12 -10.35
CA ASN A 4 -10.50 -6.56 -10.52
C ASN A 4 -9.09 -7.09 -10.85
N PRO A 5 -8.83 -8.39 -10.62
CA PRO A 5 -7.54 -9.01 -10.94
C PRO A 5 -7.09 -8.86 -12.41
N ASN A 6 -8.02 -8.67 -13.33
CA ASN A 6 -7.73 -8.47 -14.75
C ASN A 6 -7.42 -6.99 -15.10
N GLY A 7 -7.36 -6.10 -14.11
CA GLY A 7 -7.11 -4.68 -14.30
C GLY A 7 -8.36 -3.83 -14.59
N ASP A 8 -9.53 -4.44 -14.76
CA ASP A 8 -10.77 -3.69 -14.94
C ASP A 8 -11.12 -2.95 -13.65
N ALA A 9 -11.38 -1.65 -13.77
CA ALA A 9 -11.63 -0.79 -12.61
C ALA A 9 -12.93 -0.01 -12.75
N VAL A 10 -13.56 0.22 -11.60
CA VAL A 10 -14.67 1.16 -11.44
C VAL A 10 -14.30 2.12 -10.32
N ILE A 11 -14.21 3.39 -10.65
CA ILE A 11 -13.99 4.47 -9.70
C ILE A 11 -15.31 5.25 -9.60
N ALA A 12 -15.73 5.54 -8.38
CA ALA A 12 -16.92 6.34 -8.13
C ALA A 12 -16.62 7.32 -7.00
N GLY A 13 -17.31 8.45 -7.02
CA GLY A 13 -17.12 9.49 -6.03
C GLY A 13 -18.11 10.63 -6.18
N ARG A 14 -17.75 11.77 -5.61
CA ARG A 14 -18.50 13.02 -5.72
C ARG A 14 -17.62 14.14 -6.26
N ALA A 15 -18.24 15.08 -6.97
CA ALA A 15 -17.65 16.34 -7.39
C ALA A 15 -18.77 17.39 -7.45
N LYS A 16 -18.44 18.65 -7.74
CA LYS A 16 -19.47 19.67 -7.97
C LYS A 16 -20.37 19.22 -9.14
N PRO A 17 -21.71 19.39 -9.05
CA PRO A 17 -22.61 19.03 -10.14
C PRO A 17 -22.17 19.63 -11.47
N GLY A 18 -22.17 18.81 -12.53
CA GLY A 18 -21.74 19.20 -13.86
C GLY A 18 -20.22 19.30 -14.07
N ALA A 19 -19.39 19.14 -13.04
CA ALA A 19 -17.93 19.10 -13.21
C ALA A 19 -17.49 17.84 -13.97
N THR A 20 -16.47 17.99 -14.81
CA THR A 20 -15.77 16.86 -15.43
C THR A 20 -14.66 16.39 -14.49
N VAL A 21 -14.72 15.12 -14.10
CA VAL A 21 -13.71 14.43 -13.32
C VAL A 21 -12.82 13.63 -14.26
N THR A 22 -11.52 13.85 -14.17
CA THR A 22 -10.48 13.17 -14.94
C THR A 22 -9.65 12.30 -14.01
N LEU A 23 -9.47 11.03 -14.37
CA LEU A 23 -8.59 10.09 -13.69
C LEU A 23 -7.24 10.04 -14.39
N LEU A 24 -6.18 10.24 -13.63
CA LEU A 24 -4.80 10.15 -14.09
C LEU A 24 -4.10 8.99 -13.40
N ASP A 25 -3.31 8.24 -14.16
CA ASP A 25 -2.37 7.22 -13.70
C ASP A 25 -0.95 7.67 -14.03
N ASP A 26 -0.13 7.89 -13.00
CA ASP A 26 1.21 8.45 -13.13
C ASP A 26 1.26 9.76 -13.95
N GLY A 27 0.19 10.55 -13.84
CA GLY A 27 0.03 11.82 -14.55
C GLY A 27 -0.50 11.68 -15.98
N LYS A 28 -0.73 10.46 -16.48
CA LYS A 28 -1.37 10.22 -17.77
C LYS A 28 -2.88 10.05 -17.59
N VAL A 29 -3.67 10.75 -18.38
CA VAL A 29 -5.14 10.57 -18.37
C VAL A 29 -5.51 9.16 -18.83
N ILE A 30 -6.27 8.46 -17.99
CA ILE A 30 -6.78 7.11 -18.28
C ILE A 30 -8.31 7.03 -18.31
N GLY A 31 -9.02 8.12 -18.02
CA GLY A 31 -10.47 8.20 -18.20
C GLY A 31 -11.05 9.52 -17.70
N SER A 32 -12.31 9.78 -18.03
CA SER A 32 -13.07 10.90 -17.50
C SER A 32 -14.56 10.58 -17.36
N ALA A 33 -15.24 11.30 -16.47
CA ALA A 33 -16.68 11.21 -16.25
C ALA A 33 -17.22 12.56 -15.79
N LYS A 34 -18.45 12.90 -16.20
CA LYS A 34 -19.14 14.10 -15.72
C LYS A 34 -19.95 13.75 -14.47
N ALA A 35 -19.87 14.60 -13.45
CA ALA A 35 -20.74 14.51 -12.28
C ALA A 35 -22.17 14.91 -12.64
N ASP A 36 -23.13 14.14 -12.16
CA ASP A 36 -24.56 14.40 -12.38
C ASP A 36 -25.05 15.61 -11.57
N ASP A 37 -26.36 15.90 -11.64
CA ASP A 37 -26.98 17.01 -10.93
C ASP A 37 -26.91 16.88 -9.40
N ARG A 38 -26.64 15.68 -8.87
CA ARG A 38 -26.41 15.40 -7.45
C ARG A 38 -24.92 15.43 -7.10
N GLY A 39 -24.06 15.64 -8.09
CA GLY A 39 -22.61 15.63 -7.93
C GLY A 39 -22.02 14.23 -7.87
N GLU A 40 -22.78 13.18 -8.18
CA GLU A 40 -22.30 11.80 -8.20
C GLU A 40 -21.68 11.47 -9.57
N TRP A 41 -20.63 10.64 -9.58
CA TRP A 41 -20.02 10.17 -10.81
C TRP A 41 -19.51 8.74 -10.68
N VAL A 42 -19.49 8.06 -11.82
CA VAL A 42 -18.88 6.74 -12.01
C VAL A 42 -18.02 6.80 -13.26
N LEU A 43 -16.77 6.33 -13.14
CA LEU A 43 -15.76 6.35 -14.18
C LEU A 43 -15.20 4.94 -14.38
N LEU A 44 -15.08 4.54 -15.64
CA LEU A 44 -14.34 3.35 -16.06
C LEU A 44 -13.11 3.83 -16.83
N PRO A 45 -11.90 3.35 -16.50
CA PRO A 45 -10.74 3.65 -17.32
C PRO A 45 -10.91 3.17 -18.77
N ASN A 46 -10.31 3.90 -19.71
CA ASN A 46 -10.36 3.61 -21.14
C ASN A 46 -9.63 2.31 -21.51
N SER A 47 -8.80 1.80 -20.61
CA SER A 47 -8.11 0.52 -20.74
C SER A 47 -7.92 -0.10 -19.37
N ALA A 48 -7.85 -1.43 -19.31
CA ALA A 48 -7.50 -2.14 -18.10
C ALA A 48 -6.17 -1.63 -17.54
N VAL A 49 -6.11 -1.48 -16.22
CA VAL A 49 -4.91 -1.08 -15.51
C VAL A 49 -3.90 -2.22 -15.60
N ALA A 50 -2.68 -1.93 -16.05
CA ALA A 50 -1.66 -2.95 -16.23
C ALA A 50 -1.22 -3.55 -14.86
N PRO A 51 -0.56 -4.70 -14.83
CA PRO A 51 0.16 -5.14 -13.64
C PRO A 51 1.29 -4.16 -13.27
N GLY A 52 1.45 -3.90 -11.98
CA GLY A 52 2.44 -2.96 -11.46
C GLY A 52 1.92 -2.07 -10.36
N GLU A 53 2.77 -1.12 -9.93
CA GLU A 53 2.39 -0.02 -9.06
C GLU A 53 1.90 1.16 -9.90
N HIS A 54 0.86 1.83 -9.43
CA HIS A 54 0.16 2.92 -10.09
C HIS A 54 -0.16 4.02 -9.09
N LYS A 55 0.04 5.27 -9.49
CA LYS A 55 -0.40 6.44 -8.71
C LYS A 55 -1.60 7.10 -9.37
N PHE A 56 -2.78 6.84 -8.80
CA PHE A 56 -4.03 7.44 -9.24
C PHE A 56 -4.27 8.80 -8.58
N THR A 57 -4.50 9.81 -9.41
CA THR A 57 -4.96 11.14 -8.98
C THR A 57 -6.23 11.53 -9.72
N LEU A 58 -7.06 12.35 -9.09
CA LEU A 58 -8.25 12.92 -9.73
C LEU A 58 -8.05 14.42 -9.94
N GLN A 59 -8.55 14.90 -11.07
CA GLN A 59 -8.72 16.32 -11.34
C GLN A 59 -10.19 16.59 -11.64
N ALA A 60 -10.77 17.63 -11.08
CA ALA A 60 -12.13 18.06 -11.37
C ALA A 60 -12.12 19.49 -11.92
N ALA A 61 -12.78 19.70 -13.06
CA ALA A 61 -12.89 21.01 -13.69
C ALA A 61 -14.33 21.28 -14.15
N GLU A 62 -14.76 22.53 -14.03
CA GLU A 62 -15.97 23.04 -14.68
C GLU A 62 -15.63 23.49 -16.11
N GLU A 63 -16.64 23.74 -16.95
CA GLU A 63 -16.49 24.00 -18.39
C GLU A 63 -15.46 25.09 -18.73
N ASP A 64 -15.33 26.10 -17.87
CA ASP A 64 -14.33 27.19 -17.96
C ASP A 64 -13.49 27.35 -16.68
N GLY A 65 -13.57 26.39 -15.76
CA GLY A 65 -12.92 26.46 -14.46
C GLY A 65 -11.50 25.90 -14.48
N ALA A 66 -10.63 26.44 -13.63
CA ALA A 66 -9.34 25.81 -13.37
C ALA A 66 -9.52 24.41 -12.78
N ALA A 67 -8.73 23.44 -13.24
CA ALA A 67 -8.77 22.09 -12.71
C ALA A 67 -8.29 22.07 -11.25
N LEU A 68 -9.12 21.54 -10.36
CA LEU A 68 -8.79 21.26 -8.97
C LEU A 68 -8.28 19.84 -8.86
N GLN A 69 -7.11 19.67 -8.25
CA GLN A 69 -6.55 18.36 -7.97
C GLN A 69 -7.06 17.82 -6.63
N SER A 70 -7.26 16.50 -6.55
CA SER A 70 -7.65 15.85 -5.30
C SER A 70 -6.57 16.01 -4.22
N GLU A 71 -6.98 16.25 -2.98
CA GLU A 71 -6.07 16.37 -1.82
C GLU A 71 -5.45 15.02 -1.42
N ARG A 72 -6.04 13.92 -1.86
CA ARG A 72 -5.53 12.56 -1.68
C ARG A 72 -5.20 11.93 -3.03
N MET A 73 -4.19 11.08 -3.05
CA MET A 73 -3.91 10.17 -4.16
C MET A 73 -4.26 8.74 -3.74
N VAL A 74 -4.41 7.84 -4.70
CA VAL A 74 -4.55 6.41 -4.44
C VAL A 74 -3.37 5.67 -5.06
N ILE A 75 -2.57 5.01 -4.23
CA ILE A 75 -1.56 4.06 -4.70
C ILE A 75 -2.26 2.73 -4.93
N VAL A 76 -2.12 2.19 -6.12
CA VAL A 76 -2.68 0.90 -6.50
C VAL A 76 -1.55 -0.02 -6.90
N VAL A 77 -1.59 -1.26 -6.40
CA VAL A 77 -0.70 -2.31 -6.87
C VAL A 77 -1.56 -3.42 -7.49
N VAL A 78 -1.40 -3.63 -8.78
CA VAL A 78 -2.09 -4.68 -9.55
C VAL A 78 -1.12 -5.86 -9.70
N PRO A 79 -1.48 -7.07 -9.22
CA PRO A 79 -0.60 -8.22 -9.33
C PRO A 79 -0.46 -8.69 -10.78
N ALA A 80 0.66 -9.33 -11.10
CA ALA A 80 0.82 -10.04 -12.35
C ALA A 80 -0.16 -11.24 -12.44
N PRO A 81 -0.53 -11.70 -13.64
CA PRO A 81 -1.37 -12.89 -13.79
C PRO A 81 -0.83 -14.10 -13.02
N ALA A 82 -1.71 -14.81 -12.31
CA ALA A 82 -1.38 -15.95 -11.44
C ALA A 82 -0.36 -15.64 -10.32
N LYS A 83 -0.20 -14.36 -9.96
CA LYS A 83 0.60 -13.91 -8.82
C LYS A 83 -0.28 -13.20 -7.79
N ASP A 84 0.10 -13.29 -6.52
CA ASP A 84 -0.42 -12.40 -5.48
C ASP A 84 0.37 -11.08 -5.43
N ILE A 85 -0.03 -10.18 -4.53
CA ILE A 85 0.63 -8.88 -4.36
C ILE A 85 2.08 -8.98 -3.88
N ALA A 86 2.46 -10.13 -3.31
CA ALA A 86 3.80 -10.44 -2.86
C ALA A 86 4.61 -11.24 -3.93
N GLY A 87 4.09 -11.39 -5.15
CA GLY A 87 4.75 -12.09 -6.25
C GLY A 87 4.76 -13.62 -6.14
N ASN A 88 4.07 -14.18 -5.14
CA ASN A 88 3.92 -15.61 -4.98
C ASN A 88 2.95 -16.16 -6.01
N ALA A 89 3.19 -17.38 -6.50
CA ALA A 89 2.26 -18.03 -7.40
C ALA A 89 0.94 -18.36 -6.67
N VAL A 90 -0.18 -18.08 -7.32
CA VAL A 90 -1.53 -18.40 -6.83
C VAL A 90 -2.35 -19.04 -7.94
N ALA A 91 -3.18 -20.02 -7.56
CA ALA A 91 -4.02 -20.76 -8.50
C ALA A 91 -5.22 -19.94 -9.00
N ALA A 92 -5.66 -18.96 -8.21
CA ALA A 92 -6.75 -18.05 -8.55
C ALA A 92 -6.24 -16.60 -8.64
N PRO A 93 -6.85 -15.74 -9.48
CA PRO A 93 -6.41 -14.36 -9.63
C PRO A 93 -6.53 -13.58 -8.31
N ALA A 94 -5.42 -12.95 -7.87
CA ALA A 94 -5.43 -12.09 -6.70
C ALA A 94 -5.97 -10.69 -7.04
N GLY A 95 -6.67 -10.06 -6.09
CA GLY A 95 -7.12 -8.67 -6.24
C GLY A 95 -5.97 -7.66 -6.13
N ALA A 96 -6.24 -6.41 -6.51
CA ALA A 96 -5.29 -5.31 -6.36
C ALA A 96 -5.25 -4.77 -4.92
N LEU A 97 -4.09 -4.32 -4.44
CA LEU A 97 -3.97 -3.48 -3.24
C LEU A 97 -4.29 -2.03 -3.62
N ALA A 98 -5.01 -1.32 -2.75
CA ALA A 98 -5.25 0.12 -2.91
C ALA A 98 -5.11 0.85 -1.57
N LEU A 99 -4.30 1.92 -1.56
CA LEU A 99 -4.02 2.77 -0.40
C LEU A 99 -4.36 4.22 -0.76
N SER A 100 -5.17 4.90 0.05
CA SER A 100 -5.40 6.34 -0.05
C SER A 100 -4.39 7.10 0.79
N VAL A 101 -3.63 7.99 0.18
CA VAL A 101 -2.57 8.75 0.84
C VAL A 101 -2.82 10.26 0.69
N PRO A 102 -2.71 11.08 1.75
CA PRO A 102 -2.74 12.54 1.64
C PRO A 102 -1.57 13.05 0.78
N GLN A 103 -1.84 13.89 -0.22
CA GLN A 103 -0.79 14.41 -1.09
C GLN A 103 0.16 15.39 -0.38
N THR A 104 -0.34 16.10 0.64
CA THR A 104 0.48 17.00 1.47
C THR A 104 1.30 16.24 2.52
N GLY A 105 1.06 14.93 2.68
CA GLY A 105 1.61 14.13 3.77
C GLY A 105 1.00 14.46 5.14
N ASP A 106 -0.08 15.25 5.20
CA ASP A 106 -0.76 15.54 6.46
C ASP A 106 -1.81 14.47 6.77
N GLY A 107 -1.66 13.84 7.93
CA GLY A 107 -2.57 12.78 8.39
C GLY A 107 -2.20 11.38 7.93
N PRO A 108 -2.99 10.35 8.32
CA PRO A 108 -2.69 8.96 8.04
C PRO A 108 -3.13 8.54 6.63
N SER A 109 -2.45 7.52 6.13
CA SER A 109 -2.88 6.75 4.96
C SER A 109 -3.96 5.75 5.35
N GLU A 110 -4.84 5.44 4.41
CA GLU A 110 -5.98 4.55 4.62
C GLU A 110 -5.98 3.43 3.60
N ILE A 111 -6.13 2.19 4.06
CA ILE A 111 -6.21 1.04 3.17
C ILE A 111 -7.63 0.97 2.59
N LEU A 112 -7.75 1.22 1.30
CA LEU A 112 -9.03 1.17 0.59
C LEU A 112 -9.40 -0.26 0.17
N ASN A 113 -8.41 -1.05 -0.21
CA ASN A 113 -8.60 -2.45 -0.55
C ASN A 113 -7.34 -3.23 -0.22
N MET A 114 -7.49 -4.32 0.52
CA MET A 114 -6.44 -5.32 0.70
C MET A 114 -6.96 -6.65 0.15
N PRO A 115 -6.33 -7.21 -0.88
CA PRO A 115 -6.77 -8.48 -1.44
C PRO A 115 -6.57 -9.58 -0.40
N SER A 116 -7.59 -10.42 -0.23
CA SER A 116 -7.35 -11.71 0.42
C SER A 116 -6.39 -12.50 -0.47
N SER A 117 -5.41 -13.19 0.12
CA SER A 117 -4.78 -14.28 -0.62
C SER A 117 -5.90 -15.24 -1.01
N ALA A 118 -6.11 -15.49 -2.30
CA ALA A 118 -7.09 -16.48 -2.70
C ALA A 118 -6.67 -17.79 -2.04
N ALA A 119 -7.52 -18.32 -1.15
CA ALA A 119 -7.28 -19.60 -0.52
C ALA A 119 -6.96 -20.60 -1.64
N SER A 120 -5.81 -21.23 -1.55
CA SER A 120 -5.42 -22.33 -2.42
C SER A 120 -6.56 -23.35 -2.37
N GLY A 121 -7.34 -23.44 -3.45
CA GLY A 121 -8.36 -24.47 -3.58
C GLY A 121 -7.70 -25.86 -3.52
N ASP A 122 -8.22 -26.69 -2.62
CA ASP A 122 -8.18 -28.15 -2.62
C ASP A 122 -6.82 -28.84 -2.81
N VAL A 123 -5.87 -28.48 -1.94
CA VAL A 123 -5.09 -29.45 -1.16
C VAL A 123 -5.11 -28.90 0.25
N ALA A 124 -5.18 -29.73 1.29
CA ALA A 124 -4.99 -29.28 2.68
C ALA A 124 -3.57 -28.72 2.86
N VAL A 125 -3.33 -27.51 2.36
CA VAL A 125 -2.26 -26.64 2.78
C VAL A 125 -2.82 -25.95 4.01
N GLY A 126 -2.18 -26.13 5.16
CA GLY A 126 -2.61 -25.52 6.41
C GLY A 126 -2.81 -24.00 6.29
N PRO A 127 -3.39 -23.34 7.32
CA PRO A 127 -3.56 -21.89 7.32
C PRO A 127 -2.20 -21.22 7.07
N ALA A 128 -2.18 -19.97 6.58
CA ALA A 128 -0.94 -19.23 6.36
C ALA A 128 0.03 -19.48 7.53
N THR A 129 1.19 -20.09 7.27
CA THR A 129 2.03 -20.62 8.36
C THR A 129 2.86 -19.54 9.06
N ALA A 130 2.83 -18.31 8.54
CA ALA A 130 3.54 -17.17 9.11
C ALA A 130 2.91 -15.84 8.64
N PRO A 131 3.07 -14.74 9.41
CA PRO A 131 2.61 -13.42 9.00
C PRO A 131 3.43 -12.83 7.85
N THR A 132 2.84 -11.95 7.05
CA THR A 132 3.50 -11.09 6.06
C THR A 132 3.33 -9.63 6.45
N LEU A 133 4.25 -8.79 5.98
CA LEU A 133 4.15 -7.34 6.04
C LEU A 133 4.10 -6.84 4.59
N ASP A 134 2.90 -6.56 4.11
CA ASP A 134 2.63 -6.22 2.70
C ASP A 134 2.62 -4.71 2.46
N VAL A 135 2.28 -3.92 3.49
CA VAL A 135 2.20 -2.46 3.43
C VAL A 135 3.06 -1.87 4.54
N ILE A 136 4.00 -1.02 4.13
CA ILE A 136 4.66 -0.04 4.99
C ILE A 136 4.46 1.30 4.30
N ASP A 137 3.73 2.18 4.96
CA ASP A 137 3.58 3.57 4.55
C ASP A 137 3.82 4.48 5.74
N PHE A 138 4.37 5.66 5.50
CA PHE A 138 4.56 6.67 6.53
C PHE A 138 4.46 8.07 5.94
N ASN A 139 4.01 9.01 6.77
CA ASN A 139 3.91 10.40 6.40
C ASN A 139 5.14 11.21 6.83
N LYS A 140 5.18 12.51 6.47
CA LYS A 140 6.31 13.40 6.78
C LYS A 140 6.56 13.58 8.28
N ASP A 141 5.55 13.34 9.11
CA ASP A 141 5.62 13.44 10.57
C ASP A 141 6.02 12.09 11.21
N GLY A 142 6.36 11.10 10.38
CA GLY A 142 6.78 9.77 10.80
C GLY A 142 5.62 8.85 11.23
N ARG A 143 4.35 9.28 11.10
CA ARG A 143 3.22 8.39 11.41
C ARG A 143 3.11 7.29 10.37
N MET A 144 2.94 6.06 10.83
CA MET A 144 2.96 4.87 9.97
C MET A 144 1.59 4.23 9.79
N THR A 145 1.43 3.58 8.64
CA THR A 145 0.42 2.54 8.41
C THR A 145 1.17 1.24 8.08
N LEU A 146 0.94 0.22 8.90
CA LEU A 146 1.46 -1.13 8.70
C LEU A 146 0.30 -2.05 8.37
N ALA A 147 0.52 -2.95 7.42
CA ALA A 147 -0.52 -3.90 7.06
C ALA A 147 0.07 -5.15 6.41
N GLY A 148 -0.68 -6.23 6.45
CA GLY A 148 -0.29 -7.46 5.78
C GLY A 148 -1.29 -8.57 5.98
N ARG A 149 -0.81 -9.80 5.82
CA ARG A 149 -1.59 -11.02 5.99
C ARG A 149 -1.02 -11.91 7.08
N ALA A 150 -1.83 -12.81 7.62
CA ALA A 150 -1.48 -13.79 8.62
C ALA A 150 -2.52 -14.92 8.61
N PRO A 151 -2.30 -16.04 9.31
CA PRO A 151 -3.39 -16.99 9.55
C PRO A 151 -4.62 -16.28 10.14
N ALA A 152 -5.81 -16.71 9.75
CA ALA A 152 -7.06 -16.11 10.23
C ALA A 152 -7.11 -16.10 11.77
N ASP A 153 -7.59 -14.99 12.33
CA ASP A 153 -7.72 -14.77 13.78
C ASP A 153 -6.39 -14.85 14.57
N ALA A 154 -5.24 -14.79 13.88
CA ALA A 154 -3.93 -14.89 14.52
C ALA A 154 -3.58 -13.62 15.31
N LYS A 155 -3.01 -13.82 16.50
CA LYS A 155 -2.38 -12.76 17.29
C LYS A 155 -1.00 -12.41 16.76
N LEU A 156 -0.78 -11.13 16.49
CA LEU A 156 0.46 -10.59 15.99
C LEU A 156 1.06 -9.60 16.99
N ALA A 157 2.38 -9.60 17.11
CA ALA A 157 3.17 -8.61 17.83
C ALA A 157 4.10 -7.90 16.84
N LEU A 158 4.07 -6.56 16.86
CA LEU A 158 4.85 -5.73 15.94
C LEU A 158 6.00 -5.05 16.69
N TYR A 159 7.18 -5.08 16.11
CA TYR A 159 8.38 -4.50 16.68
C TYR A 159 9.05 -3.53 15.70
N LEU A 160 9.66 -2.48 16.26
CA LEU A 160 10.53 -1.52 15.59
C LEU A 160 11.84 -1.46 16.36
N ASP A 161 12.95 -1.77 15.70
CA ASP A 161 14.28 -1.80 16.31
C ASP A 161 14.29 -2.63 17.61
N ASP A 162 13.69 -3.82 17.54
CA ASP A 162 13.47 -4.77 18.65
C ASP A 162 12.56 -4.27 19.80
N LYS A 163 12.02 -3.05 19.71
CA LYS A 163 11.03 -2.54 20.67
C LYS A 163 9.61 -2.88 20.22
N LEU A 164 8.81 -3.43 21.13
CA LEU A 164 7.38 -3.69 20.88
C LEU A 164 6.65 -2.37 20.60
N LEU A 165 6.05 -2.27 19.41
CA LEU A 165 5.13 -1.20 19.04
C LEU A 165 3.71 -1.48 19.54
N GLY A 166 3.27 -2.74 19.48
CA GLY A 166 1.93 -3.15 19.87
C GLY A 166 1.56 -4.54 19.36
N SER A 167 0.29 -4.90 19.54
CA SER A 167 -0.28 -6.16 19.08
C SER A 167 -1.57 -5.91 18.31
N VAL A 168 -1.84 -6.77 17.33
CA VAL A 168 -3.05 -6.74 16.50
C VAL A 168 -3.50 -8.18 16.20
N ASP A 169 -4.80 -8.37 16.04
CA ASP A 169 -5.39 -9.63 15.58
C ASP A 169 -5.64 -9.54 14.06
N ALA A 170 -5.32 -10.59 13.31
CA ALA A 170 -5.77 -10.73 11.94
C ALA A 170 -7.29 -10.99 11.90
N ASP A 171 -7.97 -10.50 10.87
CA ASP A 171 -9.40 -10.78 10.67
C ASP A 171 -9.64 -12.23 10.21
N ALA A 172 -10.92 -12.61 10.08
CA ALA A 172 -11.33 -13.94 9.63
C ALA A 172 -10.87 -14.28 8.19
N GLN A 173 -10.44 -13.28 7.42
CA GLN A 173 -9.86 -13.43 6.09
C GLN A 173 -8.31 -13.39 6.12
N GLY A 174 -7.72 -13.34 7.31
CA GLY A 174 -6.28 -13.30 7.52
C GLY A 174 -5.62 -11.96 7.21
N ARG A 175 -6.37 -10.85 7.19
CA ARG A 175 -5.83 -9.49 6.96
C ARG A 175 -5.62 -8.78 8.27
N TRP A 176 -4.58 -7.96 8.37
CA TRP A 176 -4.34 -7.14 9.55
C TRP A 176 -3.85 -5.74 9.15
N SER A 177 -4.16 -4.75 9.99
CA SER A 177 -3.65 -3.39 9.87
C SER A 177 -3.37 -2.81 11.24
N PHE A 178 -2.25 -2.10 11.36
CA PHE A 178 -1.80 -1.47 12.59
C PHE A 178 -1.32 -0.05 12.30
N MET A 179 -1.80 0.92 13.08
CA MET A 179 -1.38 2.31 13.03
C MET A 179 -0.66 2.65 14.34
N PRO A 180 0.69 2.56 14.39
CA PRO A 180 1.45 2.91 15.58
C PRO A 180 1.17 4.37 15.98
N SER A 181 1.04 4.61 17.29
CA SER A 181 0.90 5.97 17.83
C SER A 181 2.23 6.73 17.89
N SER A 182 3.35 6.01 17.96
CA SER A 182 4.71 6.57 17.90
C SER A 182 5.14 6.78 16.45
N GLY A 183 5.52 8.02 16.11
CA GLY A 183 6.15 8.31 14.83
C GLY A 183 7.57 7.74 14.74
N LEU A 184 8.03 7.50 13.53
CA LEU A 184 9.41 7.13 13.24
C LEU A 184 10.33 8.34 13.32
N SER A 185 11.52 8.14 13.88
CA SER A 185 12.60 9.10 13.79
C SER A 185 13.28 9.05 12.42
N ILE A 186 14.09 10.06 12.11
CA ILE A 186 15.04 9.99 11.00
C ILE A 186 16.11 8.94 11.36
N GLY A 187 16.38 8.03 10.44
CA GLY A 187 17.31 6.94 10.66
C GLY A 187 16.94 5.67 9.91
N ARG A 188 17.80 4.67 10.07
CA ARG A 188 17.52 3.30 9.61
C ARG A 188 16.70 2.60 10.67
N HIS A 189 15.63 1.97 10.24
CA HIS A 189 14.73 1.21 11.10
C HIS A 189 14.59 -0.24 10.62
N GLU A 190 14.33 -1.15 11.55
CA GLU A 190 14.02 -2.55 11.28
C GLU A 190 12.64 -2.90 11.86
N LEU A 191 11.70 -3.29 10.99
CA LEU A 191 10.38 -3.77 11.38
C LEU A 191 10.34 -5.30 11.42
N ARG A 192 9.67 -5.83 12.44
CA ARG A 192 9.40 -7.27 12.60
C ARG A 192 7.94 -7.49 12.98
N VAL A 193 7.34 -8.55 12.42
CA VAL A 193 6.01 -9.02 12.79
C VAL A 193 6.12 -10.48 13.22
N ASP A 194 5.73 -10.75 14.46
CA ASP A 194 5.74 -12.07 15.05
C ASP A 194 4.31 -12.55 15.28
N GLN A 195 4.01 -13.79 14.94
CA GLN A 195 2.79 -14.45 15.38
C GLN A 195 3.03 -15.08 16.75
N VAL A 196 2.13 -14.81 17.70
CA VAL A 196 2.23 -15.26 19.08
C VAL A 196 1.03 -16.12 19.47
N ASP A 197 1.24 -17.08 20.37
CA ASP A 197 0.15 -17.85 20.98
C ASP A 197 -0.55 -17.05 22.11
N ALA A 198 -1.57 -17.65 22.73
CA ALA A 198 -2.33 -17.02 23.82
C ALA A 198 -1.48 -16.71 25.07
N ALA A 199 -0.31 -17.35 25.22
CA ALA A 199 0.64 -17.08 26.29
C ALA A 199 1.68 -16.02 25.91
N GLY A 200 1.62 -15.48 24.69
CA GLY A 200 2.57 -14.49 24.16
C GLY A 200 3.88 -15.10 23.64
N LYS A 201 3.96 -16.43 23.54
CA LYS A 201 5.14 -17.10 22.97
C LYS A 201 5.09 -17.00 21.44
N VAL A 202 6.22 -16.65 20.83
CA VAL A 202 6.36 -16.62 19.37
C VAL A 202 6.24 -18.04 18.81
N ILE A 203 5.26 -18.23 17.92
CA ILE A 203 4.98 -19.52 17.25
C ILE A 203 5.33 -19.51 15.76
N ALA A 204 5.42 -18.33 15.15
CA ALA A 204 6.03 -18.11 13.86
C ALA A 204 6.58 -16.69 13.82
N HIS A 205 7.76 -16.50 13.24
CA HIS A 205 8.29 -15.17 12.95
C HIS A 205 8.44 -15.02 11.44
N ARG A 206 8.14 -13.83 10.94
CA ARG A 206 8.71 -13.35 9.69
C ARG A 206 9.44 -12.07 10.05
N ALA A 207 10.74 -12.19 10.25
CA ALA A 207 11.63 -11.09 9.94
C ALA A 207 11.49 -10.85 8.43
N ALA A 208 11.31 -9.61 8.01
CA ALA A 208 11.66 -9.28 6.64
C ALA A 208 13.12 -9.68 6.48
N ASP A 209 13.41 -10.60 5.57
CA ASP A 209 14.70 -11.24 5.37
C ASP A 209 15.77 -10.16 5.06
N ARG A 210 16.39 -9.52 6.07
CA ARG A 210 17.19 -8.28 5.93
C ARG A 210 16.52 -7.12 5.15
N ALA A 211 15.25 -7.24 4.78
CA ALA A 211 14.63 -6.50 3.66
C ALA A 211 13.67 -5.37 4.05
N ALA A 212 13.37 -5.15 5.34
CA ALA A 212 12.62 -3.97 5.79
C ALA A 212 13.53 -2.93 6.47
N ARG A 213 14.81 -2.87 6.06
CA ARG A 213 15.65 -1.73 6.38
C ARG A 213 15.25 -0.58 5.48
N PHE A 214 14.46 0.33 6.00
CA PHE A 214 14.17 1.60 5.33
C PHE A 214 14.89 2.73 6.07
N CYS A 215 15.21 3.79 5.34
CA CYS A 215 15.80 4.99 5.89
C CYS A 215 14.81 6.13 5.76
N ILE A 216 14.53 6.82 6.87
CA ILE A 216 13.99 8.17 6.81
C ILE A 216 15.19 9.12 6.84
N ALA A 217 15.28 10.03 5.87
CA ALA A 217 16.36 11.00 5.76
C ALA A 217 15.83 12.44 5.91
N HIS A 218 16.64 13.33 6.51
CA HIS A 218 16.37 14.77 6.53
C HIS A 218 16.81 15.40 5.20
N ALA A 219 15.98 16.24 4.60
CA ALA A 219 16.32 17.00 3.41
C ALA A 219 17.11 18.25 3.81
N GLU A 220 18.44 18.17 3.95
CA GLU A 220 19.27 19.38 4.08
C GLU A 220 20.48 19.43 3.14
N ARG A 221 20.32 20.33 2.17
CA ARG A 221 21.29 21.14 1.40
C ARG A 221 21.98 20.58 0.14
N ARG A 222 21.36 21.05 -0.96
CA ARG A 222 21.84 21.52 -2.27
C ARG A 222 21.86 20.52 -3.43
N ALA A 223 20.87 20.77 -4.31
CA ALA A 223 20.81 20.51 -5.75
C ALA A 223 20.81 19.04 -6.17
N ASP A 224 19.76 18.66 -6.91
CA ASP A 224 19.47 17.33 -7.43
C ASP A 224 19.23 16.25 -6.38
N HIS A 225 18.00 16.21 -5.84
CA HIS A 225 17.13 15.02 -5.81
C HIS A 225 15.76 15.45 -5.24
N ARG A 226 14.69 15.16 -5.99
CA ARG A 226 13.31 15.48 -5.61
C ARG A 226 12.92 14.75 -4.32
N ALA A 227 12.70 15.56 -3.27
CA ALA A 227 11.63 15.55 -2.28
C ALA A 227 11.40 14.31 -1.38
N ALA A 228 11.00 14.60 -0.14
CA ALA A 228 10.56 13.66 0.90
C ALA A 228 9.71 12.52 0.32
N GLY A 229 10.28 11.31 0.31
CA GLY A 229 9.69 10.17 -0.38
C GLY A 229 8.61 9.49 0.47
N GLN A 230 7.38 9.46 -0.05
CA GLN A 230 6.53 8.29 0.12
C GLN A 230 7.32 7.08 -0.41
N PHE A 231 7.62 6.14 0.47
CA PHE A 231 8.15 4.84 0.06
C PHE A 231 7.09 3.80 0.41
N THR A 232 6.31 3.39 -0.59
CA THR A 232 5.49 2.20 -0.48
C THR A 232 6.39 1.00 -0.72
N LEU A 233 6.70 0.24 0.33
CA LEU A 233 7.31 -1.07 0.16
C LEU A 233 6.18 -2.06 -0.19
N ALA A 234 5.88 -2.20 -1.48
CA ALA A 234 5.15 -3.36 -1.98
C ALA A 234 6.11 -4.55 -1.97
N ALA A 235 6.19 -5.26 -0.84
CA ALA A 235 7.08 -6.40 -0.69
C ALA A 235 6.59 -7.60 -1.52
N GLY A 236 6.94 -7.62 -2.80
CA GLY A 236 7.00 -8.82 -3.61
C GLY A 236 8.45 -9.30 -3.78
N ALA A 237 8.77 -10.49 -3.28
CA ALA A 237 10.14 -11.03 -3.19
C ALA A 237 10.78 -11.34 -4.57
N PRO A 238 12.10 -11.65 -4.64
CA PRO A 238 13.27 -10.89 -4.24
C PRO A 238 14.03 -10.40 -5.49
N HIS A 239 14.06 -9.11 -5.76
CA HIS A 239 14.91 -8.56 -6.81
C HIS A 239 15.81 -7.44 -6.25
N LEU A 240 17.05 -7.85 -5.99
CA LEU A 240 18.25 -7.11 -6.41
C LEU A 240 18.19 -5.58 -6.33
N TRP A 241 18.50 -5.03 -5.16
CA TRP A 241 19.35 -3.83 -5.12
C TRP A 241 20.73 -4.20 -4.60
N ARG A 242 21.58 -4.56 -5.56
CA ARG A 242 23.04 -4.59 -5.41
C ARG A 242 23.50 -3.21 -4.93
N ARG A 243 24.19 -3.23 -3.79
CA ARG A 243 25.42 -2.45 -3.52
C ARG A 243 25.28 -0.92 -3.70
N LEU A 244 24.70 -0.25 -2.71
CA LEU A 244 25.20 1.05 -2.27
C LEU A 244 25.72 0.91 -0.82
N ALA A 245 26.70 0.04 -0.65
CA ALA A 245 27.63 0.19 0.47
C ALA A 245 28.58 1.30 0.04
N LEU A 246 28.65 2.35 0.85
CA LEU A 246 29.77 3.26 0.90
C LEU A 246 31.08 2.46 0.75
N GLN A 247 31.76 2.61 -0.39
CA GLN A 247 33.21 2.64 -0.34
C GLN A 247 33.55 4.00 0.26
N ARG A 248 33.83 3.99 1.56
CA ARG A 248 34.51 5.10 2.22
C ARG A 248 35.90 5.25 1.61
N ASP A 249 36.29 6.50 1.46
CA ASP A 249 37.58 6.99 0.99
C ASP A 249 38.77 6.26 1.63
N LEU A 250 39.75 5.94 0.79
CA LEU A 250 41.15 6.30 1.00
C LEU A 250 41.65 6.94 -0.29
#